data_AF-W2T098-F1
#
_entry.id   AF-W2T098-F1
#
_cell.length_a   1.000
_cell.length_b   1.000
_cell.length_c   1.000
_cell.angle_alpha   90.00
_cell.angle_beta   90.00
_cell.angle_gamma   90.00
#
_symmetry.space_group_name_H-M   'P 1'
#
loop_
_entity.id
_entity.type
_entity.pdbx_description
1 polymer ?
#
loop_
_entity_poly.entity_id
_entity_poly.type
_entity_poly.pdbx_seq_one_letter_code
_entity_poly.pdbx_strand_id
1 'polypeptide(L)'
;MIIFAKKRCELVEGFIKAGHYPVQTVDSVEEIELVGGIDISTSKANQNFAVVALSVFEYPSMKQVAIFDDVVVITEPYITDYLAIREATPIAKFVNNIVEEFPHLRPDVIVCDGNGQFHSRGCGLACHIGALTGIPTIGVAKNFNLSLLKSLDANESVMKAAEELITSVLSQNSDGFAPFDVVLPVVMNITRMGGSKVPVYVSAGYGIDLDLATNVVLSTARTRICEPIRAADLHSREKVREYFD
;
A
#
# COMPACT_ATOMS: atom_id res chain seq x y z
N MET A 1 -23.09 4.42 -15.54
CA MET A 1 -22.41 3.36 -14.77
C MET A 1 -21.23 3.92 -13.96
N ILE A 2 -20.25 4.58 -14.60
CA ILE A 2 -19.06 5.17 -13.93
C ILE A 2 -19.40 6.16 -12.79
N ILE A 3 -20.42 7.02 -12.98
CA ILE A 3 -20.84 8.00 -11.96
C ILE A 3 -21.25 7.29 -10.65
N PHE A 4 -22.01 6.20 -10.74
CA PHE A 4 -22.43 5.44 -9.57
C PHE A 4 -21.26 4.72 -8.89
N ALA A 5 -20.31 4.19 -9.67
CA ALA A 5 -19.10 3.56 -9.12
C ALA A 5 -18.25 4.57 -8.32
N LYS A 6 -18.02 5.77 -8.88
CA LYS A 6 -17.34 6.86 -8.17
C LYS A 6 -18.09 7.24 -6.89
N LYS A 7 -19.41 7.44 -6.98
CA LYS A 7 -20.18 7.84 -5.80
C LYS A 7 -20.20 6.78 -4.71
N ARG A 8 -20.27 5.50 -5.09
CA ARG A 8 -20.13 4.38 -4.14
C ARG A 8 -18.75 4.40 -3.47
N CYS A 9 -17.68 4.62 -4.22
CA CYS A 9 -16.33 4.73 -3.67
C CYS A 9 -16.24 5.85 -2.64
N GLU A 10 -16.70 7.06 -2.97
CA GLU A 10 -16.72 8.21 -2.04
C GLU A 10 -17.49 7.91 -0.74
N LEU A 11 -18.62 7.21 -0.83
CA LEU A 11 -19.40 6.82 0.35
C LEU A 11 -18.62 5.83 1.22
N VAL A 12 -18.02 4.80 0.63
CA VAL A 12 -17.18 3.83 1.33
C VAL A 12 -15.99 4.53 1.99
N GLU A 13 -15.29 5.41 1.28
CA GLU A 13 -14.19 6.22 1.83
C GLU A 13 -14.65 7.07 3.02
N GLY A 14 -15.88 7.62 2.97
CA GLY A 14 -16.50 8.31 4.10
C GLY A 14 -16.65 7.42 5.33
N PHE A 15 -17.13 6.19 5.15
CA PHE A 15 -17.28 5.22 6.25
C PHE A 15 -15.92 4.78 6.82
N ILE A 16 -14.93 4.55 5.97
CA ILE A 16 -13.57 4.18 6.38
C ILE A 16 -12.97 5.28 7.26
N LYS A 17 -13.00 6.54 6.80
CA LYS A 17 -12.45 7.69 7.54
C LYS A 17 -13.19 7.96 8.85
N ALA A 18 -14.48 7.66 8.90
CA ALA A 18 -15.28 7.78 10.12
C ALA A 18 -15.09 6.60 11.10
N GLY A 19 -14.25 5.61 10.78
CA GLY A 19 -13.96 4.48 11.68
C GLY A 19 -15.08 3.44 11.76
N HIS A 20 -15.95 3.35 10.76
CA HIS A 20 -17.08 2.41 10.78
C HIS A 20 -16.69 0.96 10.44
N TYR A 21 -15.48 0.73 9.94
CA TYR A 21 -14.97 -0.61 9.68
C TYR A 21 -14.13 -1.08 10.87
N PRO A 22 -14.39 -2.28 11.43
CA PRO A 22 -13.57 -2.82 12.50
C PRO A 22 -12.18 -3.14 11.97
N VAL A 23 -11.15 -2.83 12.76
CA VAL A 23 -9.76 -3.17 12.46
C VAL A 23 -9.05 -3.46 13.77
N GLN A 24 -8.18 -4.47 13.77
CA GLN A 24 -7.21 -4.61 14.85
C GLN A 24 -6.25 -3.42 14.77
N THR A 25 -5.96 -2.76 15.87
CA THR A 25 -4.91 -1.73 15.90
C THR A 25 -3.60 -2.35 16.32
N VAL A 26 -2.50 -1.76 15.86
CA VAL A 26 -1.15 -2.08 16.33
C VAL A 26 -0.55 -0.78 16.82
N ASP A 27 -0.14 -0.76 18.08
CA ASP A 27 0.34 0.46 18.75
C ASP A 27 1.87 0.45 18.94
N SER A 28 2.52 -0.71 18.70
CA SER A 28 3.96 -0.89 18.89
C SER A 28 4.55 -1.95 17.96
N VAL A 29 5.86 -1.91 17.71
CA VAL A 29 6.53 -2.90 16.84
C VAL A 29 6.64 -4.27 17.53
N GLU A 30 6.55 -4.30 18.85
CA GLU A 30 6.61 -5.49 19.68
C GLU A 30 5.35 -6.36 19.57
N GLU A 31 4.24 -5.79 19.11
CA GLU A 31 2.97 -6.50 18.85
C GLU A 31 2.96 -7.22 17.49
N ILE A 32 3.97 -6.99 16.64
CA ILE A 32 4.01 -7.53 15.28
C ILE A 32 4.82 -8.82 15.28
N GLU A 33 4.18 -9.94 14.94
CA GLU A 33 4.84 -11.23 14.72
C GLU A 33 4.90 -11.58 13.23
N LEU A 34 3.89 -11.19 12.46
CA LEU A 34 3.79 -11.47 11.03
C LEU A 34 3.53 -10.20 10.20
N VAL A 35 4.36 -10.00 9.18
CA VAL A 35 4.20 -8.93 8.19
C VAL A 35 3.82 -9.53 6.83
N GLY A 36 2.73 -9.05 6.27
CA GLY A 36 2.23 -9.41 4.95
C GLY A 36 2.67 -8.40 3.89
N GLY A 37 2.91 -8.85 2.67
CA GLY A 37 3.10 -8.00 1.50
C GLY A 37 2.09 -8.37 0.42
N ILE A 38 1.37 -7.39 -0.12
CA ILE A 38 0.32 -7.63 -1.11
C ILE A 38 0.59 -6.85 -2.40
N ASP A 39 0.50 -7.54 -3.53
CA ASP A 39 0.62 -6.97 -4.87
C ASP A 39 -0.38 -7.62 -5.83
N ILE A 40 -0.79 -6.89 -6.87
CA ILE A 40 -1.59 -7.41 -7.98
C ILE A 40 -0.93 -7.02 -9.30
N SER A 41 -0.65 -8.04 -10.13
CA SER A 41 -0.04 -7.86 -11.45
C SER A 41 -1.01 -8.26 -12.56
N THR A 42 -1.16 -7.42 -13.57
CA THR A 42 -2.04 -7.66 -14.73
C THR A 42 -1.28 -8.23 -15.92
N SER A 43 -1.92 -9.10 -16.71
CA SER A 43 -1.40 -9.59 -18.00
C SER A 43 -1.19 -8.46 -19.01
N LYS A 44 -0.13 -8.60 -19.82
CA LYS A 44 0.14 -7.70 -20.94
C LYS A 44 -0.77 -7.97 -22.12
N ALA A 45 -1.16 -9.23 -22.32
CA ALA A 45 -2.09 -9.62 -23.38
C ALA A 45 -3.53 -9.19 -23.07
N ASN A 46 -3.97 -9.29 -21.81
CA ASN A 46 -5.29 -8.87 -21.37
C ASN A 46 -5.27 -8.26 -19.96
N GLN A 47 -5.45 -6.94 -19.87
CA GLN A 47 -5.46 -6.21 -18.60
C GLN A 47 -6.60 -6.57 -17.65
N ASN A 48 -7.60 -7.35 -18.08
CA ASN A 48 -8.64 -7.87 -17.20
C ASN A 48 -8.20 -9.14 -16.46
N PHE A 49 -7.10 -9.78 -16.86
CA PHE A 49 -6.54 -10.91 -16.13
C PHE A 49 -5.40 -10.44 -15.26
N ALA A 50 -5.46 -10.81 -13.98
CA ALA A 50 -4.46 -10.46 -13.01
C ALA A 50 -4.16 -11.63 -12.08
N VAL A 51 -3.00 -11.59 -11.46
CA VAL A 51 -2.66 -12.45 -10.32
C VAL A 51 -2.43 -11.56 -9.12
N VAL A 52 -3.12 -11.86 -8.03
CA VAL A 52 -2.86 -11.27 -6.71
C VAL A 52 -1.93 -12.20 -5.93
N ALA A 53 -0.98 -11.65 -5.18
CA ALA A 53 -0.08 -12.44 -4.36
C ALA A 53 0.08 -11.84 -2.95
N LEU A 54 -0.02 -12.68 -1.93
CA LEU A 54 0.25 -12.34 -0.53
C LEU A 54 1.50 -13.09 -0.07
N SER A 55 2.56 -12.37 0.24
CA SER A 55 3.74 -12.91 0.91
C SER A 55 3.61 -12.70 2.43
N VAL A 56 4.09 -13.65 3.24
CA VAL A 56 4.03 -13.57 4.72
C VAL A 56 5.41 -13.84 5.31
N PHE A 57 5.83 -12.96 6.21
CA PHE A 57 7.15 -12.98 6.85
C PHE A 57 7.02 -12.97 8.37
N GLU A 58 7.85 -13.75 9.05
CA GLU A 58 8.12 -13.58 10.48
C GLU A 58 8.82 -12.23 10.72
N TYR A 59 8.40 -11.52 11.77
CA TYR A 59 8.99 -10.28 12.21
C TYR A 59 9.55 -10.45 13.64
N PRO A 60 10.74 -9.90 13.95
CA PRO A 60 11.62 -9.08 13.09
C PRO A 60 12.62 -9.91 12.25
N SER A 61 12.55 -11.25 12.26
CA SER A 61 13.54 -12.11 11.58
C SER A 61 13.57 -11.93 10.05
N MET A 62 12.46 -11.44 9.48
CA MET A 62 12.22 -11.29 8.05
C MET A 62 12.44 -12.60 7.27
N LYS A 63 12.15 -13.74 7.91
CA LYS A 63 12.09 -15.04 7.24
C LYS A 63 10.72 -15.19 6.59
N GLN A 64 10.71 -15.43 5.29
CA GLN A 64 9.46 -15.73 4.58
C GLN A 64 8.93 -17.09 5.03
N VAL A 65 7.68 -17.13 5.50
CA VAL A 65 7.01 -18.35 5.97
C VAL A 65 5.96 -18.86 5.00
N ALA A 66 5.38 -17.98 4.17
CA ALA A 66 4.41 -18.36 3.17
C ALA A 66 4.39 -17.40 1.97
N ILE A 67 3.86 -17.89 0.86
CA ILE A 67 3.39 -17.08 -0.26
C ILE A 67 2.16 -17.74 -0.86
N PHE A 68 1.14 -16.94 -1.13
CA PHE A 68 -0.11 -17.36 -1.72
C PHE A 68 -0.35 -16.54 -2.99
N ASP A 69 -1.04 -17.13 -3.95
CA ASP A 69 -1.50 -16.44 -5.15
C ASP A 69 -2.89 -16.92 -5.58
N ASP A 70 -3.61 -16.05 -6.29
CA ASP A 70 -4.86 -16.43 -6.96
C ASP A 70 -5.05 -15.60 -8.24
N VAL A 71 -5.79 -16.18 -9.19
CA VAL A 71 -6.17 -15.50 -10.42
C VAL A 71 -7.39 -14.63 -10.18
N VAL A 72 -7.28 -13.36 -10.55
CA VAL A 72 -8.35 -12.38 -10.45
C VAL A 72 -8.77 -11.91 -11.83
N VAL A 73 -10.08 -11.91 -12.09
CA VAL A 73 -10.66 -11.26 -13.25
C VAL A 73 -11.15 -9.87 -12.84
N ILE A 74 -10.50 -8.85 -13.39
CA ILE A 74 -10.86 -7.47 -13.15
C ILE A 74 -11.92 -7.02 -14.15
N THR A 75 -13.14 -6.79 -13.66
CA THR A 75 -14.27 -6.34 -14.48
C THR A 75 -14.48 -4.83 -14.45
N GLU A 76 -13.94 -4.14 -13.44
CA GLU A 76 -14.12 -2.71 -13.26
C GLU A 76 -13.16 -1.90 -14.16
N PRO A 77 -13.62 -0.79 -14.77
CA PRO A 77 -12.78 0.04 -15.60
C PRO A 77 -11.70 0.74 -14.78
N TYR A 78 -10.54 1.00 -15.39
CA TYR A 78 -9.54 1.87 -14.79
C TYR A 78 -10.07 3.32 -14.78
N ILE A 79 -10.17 3.89 -13.59
CA ILE A 79 -10.58 5.27 -13.37
C ILE A 79 -9.46 5.93 -12.56
N THR A 80 -8.82 6.95 -13.13
CA THR A 80 -7.77 7.73 -12.46
C THR A 80 -8.23 8.19 -11.08
N ASP A 81 -7.37 8.03 -10.07
CA ASP A 81 -7.64 8.28 -8.64
C ASP A 81 -8.71 7.38 -7.99
N TYR A 82 -9.18 6.32 -8.64
CA TYR A 82 -10.17 5.38 -8.10
C TYR A 82 -9.70 3.91 -8.23
N LEU A 83 -8.40 3.67 -8.10
CA LEU A 83 -7.81 2.33 -8.19
C LEU A 83 -8.45 1.34 -7.21
N ALA A 84 -8.82 1.82 -6.02
CA ALA A 84 -9.50 1.02 -5.01
C ALA A 84 -10.83 0.39 -5.49
N ILE A 85 -11.55 1.02 -6.42
CA ILE A 85 -12.76 0.43 -7.04
C ILE A 85 -12.40 -0.89 -7.73
N ARG A 86 -11.25 -0.91 -8.39
CA ARG A 86 -10.81 -2.00 -9.25
C ARG A 86 -10.15 -3.14 -8.48
N GLU A 87 -9.38 -2.81 -7.45
CA GLU A 87 -8.46 -3.78 -6.83
C GLU A 87 -8.76 -4.09 -5.36
N ALA A 88 -9.38 -3.18 -4.60
CA ALA A 88 -9.51 -3.37 -3.16
C ALA A 88 -10.40 -4.57 -2.79
N THR A 89 -11.53 -4.73 -3.49
CA THR A 89 -12.46 -5.84 -3.23
C THR A 89 -11.87 -7.21 -3.57
N PRO A 90 -11.29 -7.44 -4.76
CA PRO A 90 -10.69 -8.74 -5.05
C PRO A 90 -9.49 -9.05 -4.14
N ILE A 91 -8.65 -8.05 -3.84
CA ILE A 91 -7.53 -8.24 -2.89
C ILE A 91 -8.05 -8.62 -1.51
N ALA A 92 -9.02 -7.88 -0.96
CA ALA A 92 -9.54 -8.15 0.36
C ALA A 92 -10.22 -9.52 0.45
N LYS A 93 -10.95 -9.93 -0.61
CA LYS A 93 -11.54 -11.27 -0.68
C LYS A 93 -10.46 -12.36 -0.64
N PHE A 94 -9.39 -12.19 -1.42
CA PHE A 94 -8.27 -13.12 -1.45
C PHE A 94 -7.59 -13.23 -0.09
N VAL A 95 -7.29 -12.10 0.56
CA VAL A 95 -6.70 -12.08 1.91
C VAL A 95 -7.64 -12.75 2.94
N ASN A 96 -8.93 -12.43 2.92
CA ASN A 96 -9.89 -13.00 3.86
C ASN A 96 -10.01 -14.53 3.71
N ASN A 97 -10.00 -15.05 2.47
CA ASN A 97 -10.00 -16.49 2.23
C ASN A 97 -8.75 -17.17 2.83
N ILE A 98 -7.57 -16.57 2.64
CA ILE A 98 -6.32 -17.11 3.22
C ILE A 98 -6.36 -17.08 4.74
N VAL A 99 -6.87 -16.01 5.34
CA VAL A 99 -6.98 -15.88 6.80
C VAL A 99 -7.99 -16.88 7.37
N GLU A 100 -9.05 -17.19 6.63
CA GLU A 100 -10.01 -18.22 7.02
C GLU A 100 -9.41 -19.64 6.91
N GLU A 101 -8.65 -19.92 5.85
CA GLU A 101 -8.04 -21.23 5.61
C GLU A 101 -6.78 -21.48 6.46
N PHE A 102 -5.97 -20.43 6.67
CA PHE A 102 -4.71 -20.46 7.42
C PHE A 102 -4.68 -19.37 8.52
N PRO A 103 -5.49 -19.48 9.59
CA PRO A 103 -5.56 -18.43 10.62
C PRO A 103 -4.23 -18.13 11.32
N HIS A 104 -3.36 -19.12 11.44
CA HIS A 104 -2.02 -19.01 12.04
C HIS A 104 -1.02 -18.24 11.18
N LEU A 105 -1.36 -17.95 9.92
CA LEU A 105 -0.57 -17.14 8.99
C LEU A 105 -1.20 -15.77 8.73
N ARG A 106 -2.23 -15.39 9.50
CA ARG A 106 -2.83 -14.06 9.41
C ARG A 106 -1.77 -13.00 9.75
N PRO A 107 -1.43 -12.08 8.83
CA PRO A 107 -0.50 -10.99 9.15
C PRO A 107 -1.08 -10.06 10.21
N ASP A 108 -0.21 -9.52 11.07
CA ASP A 108 -0.56 -8.43 11.99
C ASP A 108 -0.62 -7.09 11.26
N VAL A 109 0.18 -6.94 10.21
CA VAL A 109 0.17 -5.78 9.32
C VAL A 109 0.42 -6.19 7.88
N ILE A 110 -0.26 -5.55 6.93
CA ILE A 110 -0.07 -5.75 5.49
C ILE A 110 0.52 -4.49 4.86
N VAL A 111 1.62 -4.66 4.14
CA VAL A 111 2.24 -3.61 3.33
C VAL A 111 1.74 -3.73 1.89
N CYS A 112 1.10 -2.68 1.40
CA CYS A 112 0.49 -2.62 0.07
C CYS A 112 1.36 -1.77 -0.88
N ASP A 113 1.55 -2.22 -2.12
CA ASP A 113 2.09 -1.37 -3.19
C ASP A 113 1.04 -0.35 -3.63
N GLY A 114 1.12 0.86 -3.08
CA GLY A 114 0.14 1.91 -3.31
C GLY A 114 0.05 2.90 -2.16
N ASN A 115 -0.88 3.85 -2.26
CA ASN A 115 -1.09 4.85 -1.22
C ASN A 115 -2.12 4.38 -0.19
N GLY A 116 -1.91 4.78 1.07
CA GLY A 116 -2.90 4.78 2.14
C GLY A 116 -3.64 6.11 2.19
N GLN A 117 -3.60 6.76 3.35
CA GLN A 117 -4.30 8.02 3.58
C GLN A 117 -3.79 9.13 2.66
N PHE A 118 -2.51 9.09 2.24
CA PHE A 118 -1.94 10.09 1.33
C PHE A 118 -2.46 9.93 -0.09
N HIS A 119 -3.70 10.38 -0.28
CA HIS A 119 -4.49 10.24 -1.48
C HIS A 119 -5.38 11.48 -1.60
N SER A 120 -5.86 11.81 -2.81
CA SER A 120 -6.62 13.06 -3.06
C SER A 120 -7.90 13.18 -2.25
N ARG A 121 -8.40 12.07 -1.71
CA ARG A 121 -9.58 12.01 -0.86
C ARG A 121 -9.30 11.52 0.56
N GLY A 122 -8.03 11.43 0.96
CA GLY A 122 -7.62 10.93 2.26
C GLY A 122 -7.79 9.42 2.46
N CYS A 123 -8.02 8.66 1.38
CA CYS A 123 -8.33 7.23 1.43
C CYS A 123 -7.92 6.55 0.12
N GLY A 124 -6.73 5.93 0.12
CA GLY A 124 -6.16 5.19 -0.99
C GLY A 124 -6.38 3.67 -0.88
N LEU A 125 -5.74 2.90 -1.75
CA LEU A 125 -5.91 1.44 -1.84
C LEU A 125 -5.64 0.74 -0.49
N ALA A 126 -4.59 1.13 0.24
CA ALA A 126 -4.24 0.49 1.51
C ALA A 126 -5.34 0.71 2.57
N CYS A 127 -5.97 1.89 2.61
CA CYS A 127 -7.10 2.18 3.51
C CYS A 127 -8.28 1.24 3.22
N HIS A 128 -8.61 1.03 1.94
CA HIS A 128 -9.70 0.14 1.56
C HIS A 128 -9.39 -1.31 1.91
N ILE A 129 -8.17 -1.80 1.63
CA ILE A 129 -7.77 -3.16 1.98
C ILE A 129 -7.88 -3.37 3.49
N GLY A 130 -7.36 -2.44 4.30
CA GLY A 130 -7.40 -2.57 5.77
C GLY A 130 -8.82 -2.56 6.32
N ALA A 131 -9.68 -1.68 5.80
CA ALA A 131 -11.08 -1.65 6.19
C ALA A 131 -11.85 -2.94 5.81
N LEU A 132 -11.56 -3.54 4.65
CA LEU A 132 -12.26 -4.73 4.17
C LEU A 132 -11.73 -6.04 4.74
N THR A 133 -10.49 -6.04 5.24
CA THR A 133 -9.84 -7.22 5.85
C THR A 133 -9.85 -7.20 7.38
N GLY A 134 -9.99 -6.01 7.98
CA GLY A 134 -9.84 -5.81 9.42
C GLY A 134 -8.40 -5.96 9.92
N ILE A 135 -7.42 -5.92 9.00
CA ILE A 135 -5.98 -6.01 9.29
C ILE A 135 -5.36 -4.62 9.10
N PRO A 136 -4.45 -4.17 9.98
CA PRO A 136 -3.64 -2.99 9.76
C PRO A 136 -2.97 -2.96 8.40
N THR A 137 -2.97 -1.80 7.74
CA THR A 137 -2.35 -1.65 6.42
C THR A 137 -1.44 -0.44 6.32
N ILE A 138 -0.37 -0.60 5.56
CA ILE A 138 0.60 0.44 5.22
C ILE A 138 0.63 0.61 3.71
N GLY A 139 0.53 1.84 3.21
CA GLY A 139 0.74 2.14 1.80
C GLY A 139 2.19 2.54 1.53
N VAL A 140 2.86 1.81 0.64
CA VAL A 140 4.20 2.18 0.14
C VAL A 140 4.12 2.43 -1.35
N ALA A 141 4.23 3.69 -1.76
CA ALA A 141 4.24 4.08 -3.17
C ALA A 141 5.67 4.23 -3.71
N LYS A 142 5.89 3.72 -4.93
CA LYS A 142 7.18 3.84 -5.65
C LYS A 142 7.36 5.19 -6.33
N ASN A 143 6.28 5.92 -6.60
CA ASN A 143 6.29 7.20 -7.30
C ASN A 143 5.53 8.24 -6.49
N PHE A 144 6.03 9.48 -6.53
CA PHE A 144 5.31 10.59 -5.93
C PHE A 144 4.13 10.97 -6.83
N ASN A 145 2.92 11.00 -6.26
CA ASN A 145 1.74 11.29 -7.06
C ASN A 145 1.63 12.81 -7.33
N LEU A 146 2.16 13.27 -8.46
CA LEU A 146 2.07 14.68 -8.86
C LEU A 146 0.64 15.11 -9.22
N SER A 147 -0.26 14.19 -9.58
CA SER A 147 -1.66 14.56 -9.87
C SER A 147 -2.41 14.95 -8.61
N LEU A 148 -2.03 14.41 -7.46
CA LEU A 148 -2.53 14.83 -6.15
C LEU A 148 -2.25 16.32 -5.91
N LEU A 149 -1.01 16.76 -6.14
CA LEU A 149 -0.63 18.16 -5.98
C LEU A 149 -1.42 19.08 -6.92
N LYS A 150 -1.61 18.66 -8.17
CA LYS A 150 -2.45 19.39 -9.13
C LYS A 150 -3.90 19.46 -8.70
N SER A 151 -4.46 18.40 -8.12
CA SER A 151 -5.85 18.37 -7.64
C SER A 151 -6.10 19.26 -6.43
N LEU A 152 -5.04 19.63 -5.71
CA LEU A 152 -5.06 20.49 -4.54
C LEU A 152 -4.70 21.96 -4.88
N ASP A 153 -4.67 22.32 -6.17
CA ASP A 153 -4.21 23.62 -6.65
C ASP A 153 -2.85 24.03 -6.04
N ALA A 154 -1.96 23.05 -5.85
CA ALA A 154 -0.66 23.30 -5.27
C ALA A 154 0.16 24.22 -6.17
N ASN A 155 0.51 25.40 -5.65
CA ASN A 155 1.34 26.38 -6.35
C ASN A 155 2.77 25.87 -6.54
N GLU A 156 3.52 26.52 -7.43
CA GLU A 156 4.93 26.22 -7.75
C GLU A 156 5.83 26.15 -6.49
N SER A 157 5.50 26.89 -5.44
CA SER A 157 6.19 26.85 -4.15
C SER A 157 6.10 25.50 -3.44
N VAL A 158 4.94 24.83 -3.50
CA VAL A 158 4.70 23.53 -2.85
C VAL A 158 5.43 22.42 -3.59
N MET A 159 5.43 22.49 -4.93
CA MET A 159 6.20 21.57 -5.77
C MET A 159 7.69 21.67 -5.45
N LYS A 160 8.21 22.90 -5.35
CA LYS A 160 9.60 23.15 -5.01
C LYS A 160 9.96 22.66 -3.61
N ALA A 161 9.09 22.88 -2.62
CA ALA A 161 9.28 22.37 -1.26
C ALA A 161 9.33 20.83 -1.22
N ALA A 162 8.49 20.16 -2.02
CA ALA A 162 8.55 18.71 -2.16
C ALA A 162 9.88 18.23 -2.75
N GLU A 163 10.35 18.88 -3.82
CA GLU A 163 11.64 18.56 -4.45
C GLU A 163 12.84 18.80 -3.52
N GLU A 164 12.83 19.91 -2.77
CA GLU A 164 13.84 20.22 -1.76
C GLU A 164 13.87 19.17 -0.65
N LEU A 165 12.69 18.74 -0.18
CA LEU A 165 12.59 17.71 0.86
C LEU A 165 13.06 16.33 0.36
N ILE A 166 12.66 15.94 -0.85
CA ILE A 166 13.15 14.72 -1.52
C ILE A 166 14.67 14.76 -1.59
N THR A 167 15.25 15.88 -2.05
CA THR A 167 16.70 16.05 -2.18
C THR A 167 17.39 15.95 -0.82
N SER A 168 16.83 16.57 0.21
CA SER A 168 17.34 16.50 1.59
C SER A 168 17.40 15.07 2.10
N VAL A 169 16.31 14.31 2.00
CA VAL A 169 16.25 12.90 2.43
C VAL A 169 17.25 12.04 1.65
N LEU A 170 17.39 12.27 0.34
CA LEU A 170 18.31 11.51 -0.51
C LEU A 170 19.79 11.84 -0.30
N SER A 171 20.10 13.02 0.25
CA SER A 171 21.47 13.45 0.55
C SER A 171 22.04 12.77 1.81
N GLN A 172 21.19 12.10 2.60
CA GLN A 172 21.61 11.42 3.82
C GLN A 172 22.41 10.15 3.49
N ASN A 173 23.45 9.90 4.30
CA ASN A 173 24.29 8.71 4.15
C ASN A 173 23.67 7.44 4.77
N SER A 174 22.61 7.60 5.56
CA SER A 174 21.87 6.51 6.20
C SER A 174 20.44 6.43 5.66
N ASP A 175 19.79 5.29 5.89
CA ASP A 175 18.35 5.18 5.72
C ASP A 175 17.63 6.09 6.74
N GLY A 176 16.46 6.58 6.36
CA GLY A 176 15.72 7.58 7.13
C GLY A 176 14.54 8.13 6.37
N PHE A 177 13.78 9.02 7.00
CA PHE A 177 12.60 9.61 6.42
C PHE A 177 12.41 11.08 6.82
N ALA A 178 11.58 11.79 6.08
CA ALA A 178 11.08 13.09 6.48
C ALA A 178 9.57 13.20 6.22
N PRO A 179 8.81 13.81 7.16
CA PRO A 179 7.39 14.03 6.98
C PRO A 179 7.13 15.08 5.90
N PHE A 180 6.16 14.78 5.06
CA PHE A 180 5.67 15.65 4.00
C PHE A 180 4.16 15.79 4.12
N ASP A 181 3.72 17.02 4.34
CA ASP A 181 2.32 17.36 4.58
C ASP A 181 1.87 18.43 3.58
N VAL A 182 1.19 17.96 2.54
CA VAL A 182 0.52 18.85 1.56
C VAL A 182 -0.96 18.49 1.43
N VAL A 183 -1.37 17.35 1.96
CA VAL A 183 -2.75 16.87 1.95
C VAL A 183 -3.30 17.04 3.36
N LEU A 184 -3.33 18.26 3.90
CA LEU A 184 -3.73 18.49 5.28
C LEU A 184 -5.09 17.82 5.62
N PRO A 185 -5.22 17.13 6.78
CA PRO A 185 -4.22 16.90 7.84
C PRO A 185 -3.37 15.62 7.64
N VAL A 186 -3.37 15.04 6.45
CA VAL A 186 -2.71 13.76 6.13
C VAL A 186 -1.25 13.97 5.73
N VAL A 187 -0.38 13.33 6.50
CA VAL A 187 1.07 13.32 6.31
C VAL A 187 1.52 12.02 5.63
N MET A 188 2.59 12.11 4.86
CA MET A 188 3.31 10.95 4.30
C MET A 188 4.80 11.11 4.57
N ASN A 189 5.50 10.00 4.75
CA ASN A 189 6.95 10.01 4.96
C ASN A 189 7.69 9.70 3.67
N ILE A 190 8.47 10.66 3.18
CA ILE A 190 9.44 10.45 2.10
C ILE A 190 10.58 9.67 2.72
N THR A 191 10.78 8.44 2.25
CA THR A 191 11.63 7.47 2.93
C THR A 191 12.75 7.00 2.01
N ARG A 192 13.99 7.16 2.48
CA ARG A 192 15.19 6.55 1.90
C ARG A 192 15.44 5.24 2.61
N MET A 193 15.50 4.15 1.84
CA MET A 193 15.69 2.80 2.36
C MET A 193 16.61 1.97 1.46
N GLY A 194 17.36 1.05 2.07
CA GLY A 194 18.25 0.12 1.38
C GLY A 194 19.34 0.83 0.55
N GLY A 195 19.79 2.01 1.01
CA GLY A 195 20.82 2.80 0.33
C GLY A 195 20.41 3.41 -1.02
N SER A 196 19.14 3.28 -1.43
CA SER A 196 18.69 3.68 -2.77
C SER A 196 18.56 5.18 -2.95
N LYS A 197 19.18 5.75 -4.00
CA LYS A 197 19.07 7.18 -4.37
C LYS A 197 17.69 7.59 -4.89
N VAL A 198 16.70 6.71 -4.85
CA VAL A 198 15.31 7.00 -5.21
C VAL A 198 14.45 6.61 -4.01
N PRO A 199 13.66 7.55 -3.45
CA PRO A 199 12.91 7.26 -2.25
C PRO A 199 11.68 6.39 -2.57
N VAL A 200 11.03 5.94 -1.50
CA VAL A 200 9.64 5.51 -1.50
C VAL A 200 8.83 6.47 -0.66
N TYR A 201 7.51 6.35 -0.74
CA TYR A 201 6.59 7.24 -0.07
C TYR A 201 5.65 6.42 0.80
N VAL A 202 5.82 6.52 2.12
CA VAL A 202 5.11 5.71 3.11
C VAL A 202 3.95 6.51 3.68
N SER A 203 2.75 5.94 3.62
CA SER A 203 1.54 6.53 4.18
C SER A 203 0.80 5.50 5.03
N ALA A 204 0.26 5.93 6.17
CA ALA A 204 -0.61 5.09 6.98
C ALA A 204 -1.82 4.65 6.15
N GLY A 205 -2.20 3.37 6.19
CA GLY A 205 -3.41 2.87 5.55
C GLY A 205 -4.58 2.93 6.52
N TYR A 206 -4.78 1.86 7.28
CA TYR A 206 -5.84 1.72 8.28
C TYR A 206 -5.31 0.98 9.51
N GLY A 207 -5.78 1.31 10.72
CA GLY A 207 -5.42 0.60 11.96
C GLY A 207 -3.96 0.74 12.42
N ILE A 208 -3.18 1.68 11.88
CA ILE A 208 -1.78 1.92 12.24
C ILE A 208 -1.42 3.40 12.08
N ASP A 209 -0.55 3.91 12.94
CA ASP A 209 -0.02 5.28 12.82
C ASP A 209 1.11 5.38 11.78
N LEU A 210 1.39 6.61 11.32
CA LEU A 210 2.36 6.84 10.25
C LEU A 210 3.81 6.54 10.67
N ASP A 211 4.18 6.84 11.91
CA ASP A 211 5.56 6.69 12.38
C ASP A 211 5.89 5.21 12.56
N LEU A 212 4.98 4.46 13.19
CA LEU A 212 5.05 3.01 13.30
C LEU A 212 5.05 2.35 11.93
N ALA A 213 4.14 2.75 11.02
CA ALA A 213 4.13 2.26 9.65
C ALA A 213 5.49 2.45 8.95
N THR A 214 6.12 3.60 9.14
CA THR A 214 7.42 3.92 8.53
C THR A 214 8.54 3.09 9.14
N ASN A 215 8.53 2.87 10.46
CA ASN A 215 9.50 2.02 11.14
C ASN A 215 9.40 0.55 10.70
N VAL A 216 8.19 0.03 10.50
CA VAL A 216 7.96 -1.32 9.94
C VAL A 216 8.49 -1.41 8.51
N VAL A 217 8.22 -0.40 7.66
CA VAL A 217 8.72 -0.40 6.28
C VAL A 217 10.25 -0.33 6.23
N LEU A 218 10.88 0.47 7.09
CA LEU A 218 12.35 0.58 7.16
C LEU A 218 13.01 -0.71 7.65
N SER A 219 12.48 -1.34 8.69
CA SER A 219 13.04 -2.59 9.25
C SER A 219 12.87 -3.79 8.31
N THR A 220 11.87 -3.76 7.42
CA THR A 220 11.62 -4.81 6.41
C THR A 220 12.39 -4.57 5.10
N ALA A 221 13.20 -3.51 5.02
CA ALA A 221 13.93 -3.11 3.83
C ALA A 221 15.33 -3.76 3.72
N ARG A 222 15.63 -4.38 2.58
CA ARG A 222 17.02 -4.71 2.19
C ARG A 222 17.50 -3.97 0.95
N THR A 223 16.54 -3.48 0.17
CA THR A 223 16.76 -2.71 -1.04
C THR A 223 15.82 -1.49 -1.03
N ARG A 224 15.68 -0.81 -2.16
CA ARG A 224 14.70 0.28 -2.33
C ARG A 224 13.26 -0.14 -1.95
N ILE A 225 12.91 -1.41 -2.12
CA ILE A 225 11.57 -1.94 -1.85
C ILE A 225 11.67 -2.88 -0.66
N CYS A 226 10.71 -2.78 0.27
CA CYS A 226 10.64 -3.71 1.39
C CYS A 226 10.39 -5.15 0.91
N GLU A 227 10.93 -6.11 1.65
CA GLU A 227 10.90 -7.52 1.28
C GLU A 227 9.47 -8.08 1.08
N PRO A 228 8.46 -7.73 1.89
CA PRO A 228 7.10 -8.22 1.68
C PRO A 228 6.53 -7.83 0.31
N ILE A 229 6.59 -6.55 -0.08
CA ILE A 229 6.13 -6.10 -1.39
C ILE A 229 6.97 -6.70 -2.50
N ARG A 230 8.30 -6.72 -2.33
CA ARG A 230 9.23 -7.24 -3.35
C ARG A 230 8.94 -8.70 -3.68
N ALA A 231 8.67 -9.53 -2.65
CA ALA A 231 8.34 -10.93 -2.84
C ALA A 231 6.98 -11.11 -3.54
N ALA A 232 5.96 -10.35 -3.14
CA ALA A 232 4.64 -10.40 -3.76
C ALA A 232 4.68 -9.96 -5.24
N ASP A 233 5.35 -8.84 -5.56
CA ASP A 233 5.49 -8.32 -6.94
C ASP A 233 6.25 -9.27 -7.86
N LEU A 234 7.33 -9.91 -7.38
CA LEU A 234 8.07 -10.87 -8.21
C LEU A 234 7.22 -12.11 -8.51
N HIS A 235 6.53 -12.64 -7.51
CA HIS A 235 5.70 -13.85 -7.62
C HIS A 235 4.47 -13.61 -8.50
N SER A 236 3.74 -12.50 -8.28
CA SER A 236 2.56 -12.14 -9.08
C SER A 236 2.93 -11.99 -10.56
N ARG A 237 4.05 -11.31 -10.86
CA ARG A 237 4.56 -11.16 -12.23
C ARG A 237 5.01 -12.48 -12.86
N GLU A 238 5.59 -13.38 -12.09
CA GLU A 238 5.95 -14.72 -12.55
C GLU A 238 4.72 -15.52 -12.95
N LYS A 239 3.71 -15.57 -12.07
CA LYS A 239 2.45 -16.27 -12.34
C LYS A 239 1.66 -15.69 -13.50
N VAL A 240 1.67 -14.37 -13.68
CA VAL A 240 1.09 -13.76 -14.89
C VAL A 240 1.76 -14.27 -16.17
N ARG A 241 3.10 -14.35 -16.20
CA ARG A 241 3.85 -14.90 -17.34
C ARG A 241 3.65 -16.41 -17.52
N GLU A 242 3.37 -17.14 -16.45
CA GLU A 242 3.12 -18.58 -16.54
C GLU A 242 1.74 -18.88 -17.13
N TYR A 243 0.71 -18.12 -16.73
CA TYR A 243 -0.68 -18.43 -17.06
C TYR A 243 -1.28 -17.64 -18.23
N PHE A 244 -0.77 -16.43 -18.53
CA PHE A 244 -1.47 -15.50 -19.44
C PHE A 244 -0.62 -14.86 -20.53
N ASP A 245 0.71 -14.75 -20.38
CA ASP A 245 1.60 -14.09 -21.34
C ASP A 245 2.59 -15.07 -21.98
#